data_AF-A0A453LZ03-F1
#
_entry.id   AF-A0A453LZ03-F1
#
_cell.length_a   1.000
_cell.length_b   1.000
_cell.length_c   1.000
_cell.angle_alpha   90.00
_cell.angle_beta   90.00
_cell.angle_gamma   90.00
#
_symmetry.space_group_name_H-M   'P 1'
#
loop_
_entity.id
_entity.type
_entity.pdbx_description
1 polymer ?
#
loop_
_entity_poly.entity_id
_entity_poly.type
_entity_poly.pdbx_seq_one_letter_code
_entity_poly.pdbx_strand_id
1 'polypeptide(L)'
;MVGNSLYWSLCSIGWEVAAILQFDLDTQHLAVIHLPCLGKCSRNGSRTFRAVPVDGGELGVLELFDANLQLWKRKIDRDGVVSWVLEKTIGLEELLYIDKRKMGPMMLGYCEDNNVVFI
;
A
#
# COMPACT_ATOMS: atom_id res chain seq x y z
N MET A 1 4.34 -6.29 -8.88
CA MET A 1 4.92 -7.55 -8.39
C MET A 1 6.16 -7.20 -7.57
N VAL A 2 6.42 -7.87 -6.44
CA VAL A 2 7.67 -7.68 -5.67
C VAL A 2 8.32 -9.04 -5.53
N GLY A 3 9.55 -9.20 -6.01
CA GLY A 3 10.17 -10.51 -6.18
C GLY A 3 9.27 -11.44 -7.00
N ASN A 4 9.00 -12.65 -6.49
CA ASN A 4 8.16 -13.65 -7.15
C ASN A 4 6.73 -13.74 -6.58
N SER A 5 6.21 -12.62 -6.06
CA SER A 5 4.88 -12.57 -5.44
C SER A 5 4.02 -11.46 -6.03
N LEU A 6 2.74 -11.79 -6.25
CA LEU A 6 1.69 -10.83 -6.53
C LEU A 6 1.14 -10.29 -5.22
N TYR A 7 0.86 -8.99 -5.20
CA TYR A 7 0.32 -8.32 -4.04
C TYR A 7 -0.85 -7.45 -4.44
N TRP A 8 -1.95 -7.55 -3.71
CA TRP A 8 -3.10 -6.67 -3.89
C TRP A 8 -3.77 -6.35 -2.56
N SER A 9 -4.48 -5.24 -2.54
CA SER A 9 -5.05 -4.66 -1.34
C SER A 9 -6.40 -5.30 -1.01
N LEU A 10 -6.57 -5.69 0.26
CA LEU A 10 -7.82 -6.17 0.83
C LEU A 10 -8.31 -5.15 1.87
N CYS A 11 -9.34 -4.38 1.50
CA CYS A 11 -9.99 -3.42 2.40
C CYS A 11 -11.45 -3.85 2.62
N SER A 12 -11.83 -4.17 3.86
CA SER A 12 -13.22 -4.41 4.23
C SER A 12 -13.67 -3.43 5.30
N ILE A 13 -14.69 -2.63 4.98
CA ILE A 13 -15.33 -1.73 5.92
C ILE A 13 -16.11 -2.53 6.98
N GLY A 14 -16.77 -3.62 6.57
CA GLY A 14 -17.61 -4.42 7.47
C GLY A 14 -16.81 -5.22 8.49
N TRP A 15 -15.62 -5.68 8.11
CA TRP A 15 -14.73 -6.44 8.99
C TRP A 15 -13.63 -5.58 9.63
N GLU A 16 -13.59 -4.28 9.34
CA GLU A 16 -12.54 -3.35 9.78
C GLU A 16 -11.12 -3.85 9.48
N VAL A 17 -10.95 -4.56 8.35
CA VAL A 17 -9.67 -5.14 7.94
C VAL A 17 -9.06 -4.31 6.83
N ALA A 18 -7.80 -3.91 7.03
CA ALA A 18 -6.87 -3.48 5.99
C ALA A 18 -5.69 -4.46 5.96
N ALA A 19 -5.54 -5.17 4.85
CA ALA A 19 -4.50 -6.17 4.69
C ALA A 19 -4.02 -6.23 3.24
N ILE A 20 -2.86 -6.85 3.03
CA ILE A 20 -2.34 -7.17 1.71
C ILE A 20 -2.42 -8.66 1.52
N LEU A 21 -3.00 -9.08 0.40
CA LEU A 21 -2.94 -10.45 -0.04
C LEU A 21 -1.63 -10.64 -0.80
N GLN A 22 -0.83 -11.60 -0.37
CA GLN A 22 0.37 -12.05 -1.05
C GLN A 22 0.07 -13.40 -1.70
N PHE A 23 0.23 -13.49 -3.01
CA PHE A 23 0.22 -14.76 -3.72
C PHE A 23 1.62 -15.06 -4.24
N ASP A 24 2.21 -16.10 -3.68
CA ASP A 24 3.53 -16.59 -4.08
C ASP A 24 3.40 -17.43 -5.36
N LEU A 25 4.12 -17.04 -6.41
CA LEU A 25 3.98 -17.65 -7.74
C LEU A 25 4.65 -19.03 -7.85
N ASP A 26 5.68 -19.31 -7.03
CA ASP A 26 6.38 -20.60 -7.03
C ASP A 26 5.58 -21.67 -6.30
N THR A 27 5.17 -21.34 -5.08
CA THR A 27 4.47 -22.27 -4.16
C THR A 27 2.96 -22.28 -4.39
N GLN A 28 2.43 -21.31 -5.14
CA GLN A 28 1.00 -21.08 -5.34
C GLN A 28 0.23 -20.87 -4.03
N HIS A 29 0.91 -20.33 -3.01
CA HIS A 29 0.33 -20.12 -1.69
C HIS A 29 -0.18 -18.69 -1.53
N LEU A 30 -1.37 -18.55 -0.93
CA LEU A 30 -1.97 -17.26 -0.59
C LEU A 30 -1.78 -16.97 0.90
N ALA A 31 -1.17 -15.84 1.21
CA ALA A 31 -0.98 -15.35 2.57
C ALA A 31 -1.64 -13.97 2.76
N VAL A 32 -2.02 -13.68 4.00
CA VAL A 32 -2.56 -12.38 4.42
C VAL A 32 -1.51 -11.67 5.26
N ILE A 33 -1.11 -10.47 4.83
CA ILE A 33 -0.23 -9.58 5.58
C ILE A 33 -1.08 -8.47 6.16
N HIS A 34 -1.27 -8.49 7.48
CA HIS A 34 -2.01 -7.43 8.16
C HIS A 34 -1.20 -6.13 8.20
N LEU A 35 -1.86 -5.03 7.88
CA LEU A 35 -1.29 -3.69 8.03
C LEU A 35 -1.63 -3.17 9.42
N PRO A 36 -0.64 -2.77 10.23
CA PRO A 36 -0.88 -2.26 11.57
C PRO A 36 -1.57 -0.92 11.42
N CYS A 37 -2.90 -0.96 11.59
CA CYS A 37 -3.75 0.21 11.82
C CYS A 37 -3.43 1.41 10.92
N LEU A 38 -3.27 1.17 9.63
CA LEU A 38 -3.60 2.16 8.62
C LEU A 38 -5.11 2.37 8.74
N GLY A 39 -5.51 3.20 9.72
CA GLY A 39 -6.86 3.32 10.28
C GLY A 39 -8.03 3.02 9.34
N LYS A 40 -9.07 2.40 9.89
CA LYS A 40 -10.28 1.86 9.24
C LYS A 40 -10.53 2.34 7.80
N CYS A 41 -10.75 1.37 6.91
CA CYS A 41 -11.23 1.59 5.54
C CYS A 41 -12.28 2.71 5.51
N SER A 42 -11.99 3.81 4.82
CA SER A 42 -12.90 4.95 4.78
C SER A 42 -14.05 4.65 3.82
N ARG A 43 -15.29 4.93 4.25
CA ARG A 43 -16.51 4.68 3.46
C ARG A 43 -16.56 5.50 2.17
N ASN A 44 -15.86 6.62 2.11
CA ASN A 44 -15.80 7.49 0.94
C ASN A 44 -14.63 7.18 -0.01
N GLY A 45 -13.87 6.09 0.22
CA GLY A 45 -12.73 5.71 -0.61
C GLY A 45 -11.53 6.66 -0.51
N SER A 46 -11.53 7.61 0.44
CA SER A 46 -10.44 8.58 0.61
C SER A 46 -9.15 7.99 1.16
N ARG A 47 -9.17 6.70 1.53
CA ARG A 47 -8.03 5.96 2.03
C ARG A 47 -7.80 4.75 1.14
N THR A 48 -6.66 4.72 0.46
CA THR A 48 -6.25 3.59 -0.36
C THR A 48 -4.82 3.21 0.00
N PHE A 49 -4.49 1.94 -0.16
CA PHE A 49 -3.12 1.47 0.02
C PHE A 49 -2.75 0.51 -1.09
N ARG A 50 -1.46 0.36 -1.35
CA ARG A 50 -0.92 -0.51 -2.40
C ARG A 50 0.44 -1.03 -1.99
N ALA A 51 0.69 -2.32 -2.21
CA ALA A 51 2.00 -2.91 -2.10
C ALA A 51 2.93 -2.34 -3.17
N VAL A 52 4.13 -1.94 -2.79
CA VAL A 52 5.16 -1.45 -3.70
C VAL A 52 6.51 -2.09 -3.37
N PRO A 53 7.40 -2.25 -4.34
CA PRO A 53 8.79 -2.53 -4.05
C PRO A 53 9.44 -1.29 -3.41
N VAL A 54 10.33 -1.51 -2.46
CA VAL A 54 11.21 -0.46 -1.91
C VAL A 54 12.66 -0.82 -2.14
N ASP A 55 13.57 0.13 -1.88
CA ASP A 55 15.00 -0.05 -2.02
C ASP A 55 15.48 -1.35 -1.37
N GLY A 56 16.19 -2.16 -2.16
CA GLY A 56 16.62 -3.51 -1.78
C GLY A 56 15.66 -4.63 -2.19
N GLY A 57 14.58 -4.34 -2.92
CA GLY A 57 13.60 -5.34 -3.38
C GLY A 57 12.65 -5.80 -2.27
N GLU A 58 12.61 -5.07 -1.16
CA GLU A 58 11.75 -5.40 -0.03
C GLU A 58 10.31 -4.93 -0.27
N LEU A 59 9.38 -5.45 0.52
CA LEU A 59 7.97 -5.04 0.46
C LEU A 59 7.76 -3.74 1.23
N GLY A 60 7.27 -2.72 0.53
CA GLY A 60 6.70 -1.52 1.11
C GLY A 60 5.21 -1.38 0.83
N VAL A 61 4.61 -0.38 1.45
CA VAL A 61 3.20 -0.02 1.28
C VAL A 61 3.11 1.47 1.08
N LEU A 62 2.52 1.87 -0.04
CA LEU A 62 2.02 3.22 -0.22
C LEU A 62 0.63 3.32 0.35
N GLU A 63 0.41 4.31 1.20
CA GLU A 63 -0.90 4.73 1.67
C GLU A 63 -1.20 6.14 1.15
N LEU A 64 -2.39 6.33 0.59
CA LEU A 64 -2.93 7.64 0.29
C LEU A 64 -4.09 7.92 1.22
N PHE A 65 -3.95 8.96 2.05
CA PHE A 65 -4.97 9.44 2.95
C PHE A 65 -4.92 10.97 3.05
N ASP A 66 -6.05 11.64 2.87
CA ASP A 66 -6.16 13.10 3.00
C ASP A 66 -5.07 13.88 2.24
N ALA A 67 -4.91 13.56 0.95
CA ALA A 67 -3.88 14.11 0.07
C ALA A 67 -2.42 13.89 0.52
N ASN A 68 -2.18 13.05 1.53
CA ASN A 68 -0.84 12.64 1.93
C ASN A 68 -0.55 11.25 1.39
N LEU A 69 0.55 11.13 0.65
CA LEU A 69 1.10 9.85 0.19
C LEU A 69 2.21 9.42 1.16
N GLN A 70 1.99 8.33 1.88
CA GLN A 70 2.89 7.81 2.90
C GLN A 70 3.50 6.49 2.44
N LEU A 71 4.83 6.40 2.47
CA LEU A 71 5.57 5.19 2.21
C LEU A 71 5.93 4.52 3.54
N TRP A 72 5.45 3.30 3.69
CA TRP A 72 5.69 2.44 4.84
C TRP A 72 6.59 1.29 4.42
N LYS A 73 7.67 1.07 5.16
CA LYS A 73 8.60 -0.04 4.93
C LYS A 73 8.32 -1.17 5.92
N ARG A 74 8.26 -2.40 5.41
CA ARG A 74 8.16 -3.58 6.26
C ARG A 74 9.48 -3.81 6.98
N LYS A 75 9.43 -4.01 8.29
CA LYS A 75 10.59 -4.38 9.11
C LYS A 75 10.27 -5.65 9.88
N ILE A 76 11.13 -6.64 9.74
CA ILE A 76 11.06 -7.90 10.48
C ILE A 76 12.16 -7.84 11.55
N ASP A 77 11.79 -8.02 12.81
CA ASP A 77 12.76 -8.07 13.89
C ASP A 77 13.40 -9.47 14.04
N ARG A 78 14.30 -9.62 15.01
CA ARG A 78 15.03 -10.88 15.24
C ARG A 78 14.11 -12.04 15.63
N ASP A 79 12.95 -11.73 16.19
CA ASP A 79 11.95 -12.71 16.63
C ASP A 79 10.95 -13.02 15.50
N GLY A 80 11.16 -12.46 14.30
CA GLY A 80 10.29 -12.66 13.15
C GLY A 80 9.01 -11.82 13.20
N VAL A 81 8.88 -10.89 14.14
CA VAL A 81 7.70 -10.04 14.25
C VAL A 81 7.74 -9.00 13.14
N VAL A 82 6.63 -8.94 12.39
CA VAL A 82 6.47 -7.97 11.30
C VAL A 82 5.94 -6.67 11.87
N SER A 83 6.68 -5.59 11.62
CA SER A 83 6.31 -4.21 11.92
C SER A 83 6.40 -3.36 10.66
N TRP A 84 5.78 -2.18 10.70
CA TRP A 84 5.82 -1.23 9.60
C TRP A 84 6.33 0.11 10.12
N VAL A 85 7.27 0.70 9.38
CA VAL A 85 7.90 1.96 9.74
C VAL A 85 7.58 2.98 8.65
N LEU A 86 7.06 4.14 9.04
CA LEU A 86 6.86 5.26 8.12
C LEU A 86 8.23 5.79 7.70
N GLU A 87 8.52 5.69 6.41
CA GLU A 87 9.80 6.11 5.83
C GLU A 87 9.69 7.51 5.25
N LYS A 88 8.60 7.80 4.54
CA LYS A 88 8.40 9.08 3.86
C LYS A 88 6.94 9.48 3.81
N THR A 89 6.69 10.78 3.90
CA THR A 89 5.39 11.39 3.62
C THR A 89 5.56 12.45 2.55
N ILE A 90 4.64 12.49 1.59
CA ILE A 90 4.59 13.48 0.52
C ILE A 90 3.19 14.11 0.54
N GLY A 91 3.12 15.41 0.79
CA GLY A 91 1.89 16.17 0.65
C GLY A 91 1.59 16.41 -0.83
N LEU A 92 0.58 15.74 -1.38
CA LEU A 92 0.23 15.89 -2.80
C LEU A 92 -0.31 17.29 -3.11
N GLU A 93 -0.86 18.01 -2.13
CA GLU A 93 -1.33 19.38 -2.30
C GLU A 93 -0.20 20.39 -2.58
N GLU A 94 1.05 20.05 -2.25
CA GLU A 94 2.22 20.86 -2.60
C GLU A 94 2.68 20.63 -4.05
N LEU A 95 2.28 19.50 -4.65
CA LEU A 95 2.71 19.07 -5.98
C LEU A 95 1.61 19.19 -7.03
N LEU A 96 0.35 19.06 -6.61
CA LEU A 96 -0.82 18.97 -7.47
C LEU A 96 -1.90 19.91 -6.95
N TYR A 97 -2.61 20.56 -7.88
CA TYR A 97 -3.84 21.25 -7.53
C TYR A 97 -4.93 20.22 -7.20
N ILE A 98 -5.35 20.17 -5.94
CA ILE A 98 -6.40 19.26 -5.46
C ILE A 98 -7.63 20.08 -5.10
N ASP A 99 -8.68 19.94 -5.91
CA ASP A 99 -10.00 20.50 -5.58
C ASP A 99 -10.70 19.60 -4.55
N LYS A 100 -10.71 20.06 -3.29
CA LYS A 100 -11.33 19.33 -2.16
C LYS A 100 -12.85 19.14 -2.31
N ARG A 101 -13.49 19.75 -3.31
CA ARG A 101 -14.92 19.56 -3.63
C ARG A 101 -15.18 18.38 -4.58
N LYS A 102 -14.14 17.84 -5.23
CA LYS A 102 -14.21 16.72 -6.16
C LYS A 102 -13.68 15.43 -5.52
N MET A 103 -13.83 14.31 -6.22
CA MET A 103 -13.18 13.05 -5.82
C MET A 103 -11.68 13.29 -5.73
N GLY A 104 -11.09 12.96 -4.58
CA GLY A 104 -9.67 13.11 -4.32
C GLY A 104 -8.81 12.19 -5.21
N PRO A 105 -7.48 12.33 -5.16
CA PRO A 105 -6.57 11.47 -5.90
C PRO A 105 -6.77 9.99 -5.54
N MET A 106 -6.53 9.11 -6.51
CA MET A 106 -6.62 7.67 -6.36
C MET A 106 -5.34 7.00 -6.88
N MET A 107 -4.84 6.02 -6.15
CA MET A 107 -3.72 5.20 -6.61
C MET A 107 -4.22 4.05 -7.48
N LEU A 108 -4.07 4.18 -8.80
CA LEU A 108 -4.46 3.15 -9.77
C LEU A 108 -3.44 2.01 -9.86
N GLY A 109 -2.17 2.31 -9.64
CA GLY A 109 -1.08 1.35 -9.79
C GLY A 109 0.27 1.99 -9.61
N TYR A 110 1.32 1.20 -9.79
CA TYR A 110 2.69 1.69 -9.92
C TYR A 110 3.35 1.07 -11.15
N CYS A 111 4.38 1.75 -11.65
CA CYS A 111 5.27 1.27 -12.69
C CYS A 111 6.70 1.46 -12.21
N GLU A 112 7.54 0.46 -12.45
CA GLU A 112 9.00 0.64 -12.41
C GLU A 112 9.46 1.21 -13.77
N ASP A 113 10.12 0.43 -14.64
CA ASP A 113 10.85 0.99 -15.78
C ASP A 113 10.16 0.91 -17.16
N ASN A 114 9.14 0.06 -17.32
CA ASN A 114 8.58 -0.28 -18.64
C ASN A 114 7.27 0.44 -18.99
N ASN A 115 6.88 1.48 -18.26
CA ASN A 115 5.56 2.14 -18.35
C ASN A 115 4.35 1.18 -18.21
N VAL A 116 4.56 -0.03 -17.69
CA VAL A 116 3.50 -1.00 -17.40
C VAL A 116 3.00 -0.77 -15.98
N VAL A 117 1.72 -0.45 -15.87
CA VAL A 117 1.06 -0.24 -14.58
C VAL A 117 0.55 -1.56 -14.06
N PHE A 118 1.04 -1.97 -12.89
CA PHE A 118 0.45 -3.09 -12.14
C PHE A 118 -0.72 -2.58 -11.30
N ILE A 119 -1.90 -3.17 -11.50
CA ILE A 119 -3.17 -2.86 -10.81
C ILE A 119 -3.43 -3.89 -9.71
#